data_AF-A0A954IR15-F1
#
_entry.id   AF-A0A954IR15-F1
#
_cell.length_a   1.000
_cell.length_b   1.000
_cell.length_c   1.000
_cell.angle_alpha   90.00
_cell.angle_beta   90.00
_cell.angle_gamma   90.00
#
_symmetry.space_group_name_H-M   'P 1'
#
loop_
_entity.id
_entity.type
_entity.pdbx_description
1 polymer ?
#
loop_
_entity_poly.entity_id
_entity_poly.type
_entity_poly.pdbx_seq_one_letter_code
_entity_poly.pdbx_strand_id
1 'polypeptide(L)'
;LTVLGLALVSVAKAQMPTTMLSSVFPPGGQVGTEVDVQITGENFDEVSGLQFSHSGITAEQKMNPPDEFSEKPTPVENKFLVKIGKDVPSGIYEVRTVGRFGISNPRAFVVGDLKQVAREGVPDSREKAMPLQMGSTVVAQMTSQRKEYYSVEMQKGDRVLIDCWCERIDSKMDPVVSLFDPNGRMLRRARQADPRDSLIQWEVQTPGPHIVMVHDFTYQGGVDFAYRLSFRKAPYIDFIFPPVGKPGSNDEYTIYGRNLPSGKPADGLKVRGVPLEKATVKIQLPNDPQSLNRLPMTGAVDSYQAGTSGFPYRLKGTDGLSNAVVVHYADAPIIREQEPANNEQANPQKVTVPCEYVGQFYPERDRDWVAFDAKQGEVYWINVLSQRLGTAADPVLMIERVTKDAKGNEQVRMITKLDDAPYDRPGNNQVDIVSLQTDDPKYRLVADADATYRIRLSDLYNNPANDPRLVYRMVIQKESPDFQLVAYVEPEKDARNQMKPTACVVRRGGTQAVKLNLARQYGFNGEVEVRVEGLPKGVTCTGAEFG
;
A
#
# COMPACT_ATOMS: atom_id res chain seq x y z
N LEU A 1 64.25 -21.86 -11.21
CA LEU A 1 62.79 -21.70 -11.17
C LEU A 1 62.41 -21.28 -9.76
N THR A 2 62.09 -20.00 -9.55
CA THR A 2 61.62 -19.49 -8.26
C THR A 2 60.11 -19.29 -8.42
N VAL A 3 59.31 -20.19 -7.85
CA VAL A 3 57.85 -20.10 -7.91
C VAL A 3 57.41 -19.11 -6.83
N LEU A 4 56.97 -17.93 -7.28
CA LEU A 4 56.35 -16.90 -6.46
C LEU A 4 54.89 -17.32 -6.20
N GLY A 5 54.59 -17.80 -4.99
CA GLY A 5 53.21 -18.08 -4.57
C GLY A 5 52.49 -16.78 -4.22
N LEU A 6 51.62 -16.30 -5.10
CA LEU A 6 50.64 -15.27 -4.75
C LEU A 6 49.57 -15.89 -3.83
N ALA A 7 49.70 -15.65 -2.52
CA ALA A 7 48.60 -15.87 -1.59
C ALA A 7 47.55 -14.76 -1.81
N LEU A 8 46.48 -15.07 -2.54
CA LEU A 8 45.27 -14.27 -2.55
C LEU A 8 44.64 -14.35 -1.16
N VAL A 9 45.00 -13.42 -0.28
CA VAL A 9 44.30 -13.22 0.99
C VAL A 9 42.94 -12.61 0.65
N SER A 10 41.91 -13.44 0.57
CA SER A 10 40.55 -12.95 0.63
C SER A 10 40.36 -12.31 2.01
N VAL A 11 40.06 -11.01 2.05
CA VAL A 11 39.63 -10.36 3.27
C VAL A 11 38.30 -11.00 3.65
N ALA A 12 38.32 -11.94 4.59
CA ALA A 12 37.12 -12.45 5.20
C ALA A 12 36.45 -11.28 5.93
N LYS A 13 35.39 -10.71 5.34
CA LYS A 13 34.48 -9.84 6.08
C LYS A 13 33.77 -10.75 7.08
N ALA A 14 34.29 -10.82 8.31
CA ALA A 14 33.62 -11.49 9.41
C ALA A 14 32.39 -10.66 9.79
N GLN A 15 31.32 -10.84 9.02
CA GLN A 15 30.06 -10.21 9.31
C GLN A 15 29.44 -10.93 10.49
N MET A 16 29.26 -10.20 11.60
CA MET A 16 28.61 -10.75 12.77
C MET A 16 27.15 -11.09 12.43
N PRO A 17 26.61 -12.20 12.96
CA PRO A 17 25.22 -12.59 12.71
C PRO A 17 24.26 -11.49 13.16
N THR A 18 23.15 -11.33 12.46
CA THR A 18 22.03 -10.46 12.87
C THR A 18 20.77 -11.32 12.91
N THR A 19 19.97 -11.17 13.96
CA THR A 19 18.69 -11.90 14.06
C THR A 19 17.83 -11.55 12.85
N MET A 20 17.39 -12.55 12.10
CA MET A 20 16.60 -12.35 10.88
C MET A 20 15.30 -13.13 10.98
N LEU A 21 14.17 -12.43 10.89
CA LEU A 21 12.83 -13.01 10.95
C LEU A 21 12.38 -13.36 9.54
N SER A 22 12.28 -14.65 9.24
CA SER A 22 11.84 -15.15 7.94
C SER A 22 10.32 -15.20 7.86
N SER A 23 9.66 -15.85 8.83
CA SER A 23 8.20 -15.99 8.85
C SER A 23 7.59 -15.89 10.25
N VAL A 24 6.32 -15.52 10.30
CA VAL A 24 5.45 -15.47 11.47
C VAL A 24 4.17 -16.20 11.11
N PHE A 25 3.84 -17.28 11.81
CA PHE A 25 2.68 -18.10 11.50
C PHE A 25 1.84 -18.43 12.76
N PRO A 26 0.52 -18.18 12.73
CA PRO A 26 -0.21 -17.45 11.70
C PRO A 26 0.28 -15.99 11.60
N PRO A 27 0.24 -15.35 10.42
CA PRO A 27 0.67 -13.97 10.23
C PRO A 27 -0.40 -12.97 10.71
N GLY A 28 -1.01 -13.23 11.87
CA GLY A 28 -2.08 -12.41 12.40
C GLY A 28 -3.11 -13.15 13.27
N GLY A 29 -4.05 -12.37 13.81
CA GLY A 29 -5.15 -12.83 14.66
C GLY A 29 -6.38 -11.93 14.58
N GLN A 30 -7.43 -12.31 15.29
CA GLN A 30 -8.66 -11.52 15.40
C GLN A 30 -8.50 -10.45 16.50
N VAL A 31 -9.07 -9.26 16.30
CA VAL A 31 -9.13 -8.20 17.31
C VAL A 31 -9.70 -8.73 18.64
N GLY A 32 -9.08 -8.35 19.77
CA GLY A 32 -9.53 -8.77 21.09
C GLY A 32 -9.27 -10.23 21.45
N THR A 33 -8.46 -10.96 20.68
CA THR A 33 -8.16 -12.39 20.92
C THR A 33 -6.68 -12.64 21.20
N GLU A 34 -6.38 -13.86 21.64
CA GLU A 34 -5.02 -14.36 21.79
C GLU A 34 -4.75 -15.43 20.74
N VAL A 35 -3.51 -15.50 20.25
CA VAL A 35 -3.10 -16.42 19.20
C VAL A 35 -1.71 -16.99 19.49
N ASP A 36 -1.58 -18.32 19.43
CA ASP A 36 -0.30 -19.01 19.44
C ASP A 36 0.41 -18.76 18.10
N VAL A 37 1.58 -18.14 18.16
CA VAL A 37 2.40 -17.78 17.00
C VAL A 37 3.73 -18.51 17.04
N GLN A 38 4.06 -19.17 15.93
CA GLN A 38 5.37 -19.73 15.64
C GLN A 38 6.15 -18.75 14.75
N ILE A 39 7.40 -18.51 15.09
CA ILE A 39 8.33 -17.78 14.21
C ILE A 39 9.40 -18.70 13.65
N THR A 40 9.94 -18.34 12.48
CA THR A 40 11.13 -18.98 11.90
C THR A 40 12.10 -17.92 11.37
N GLY A 41 13.39 -18.24 11.34
CA GLY A 41 14.41 -17.28 10.95
C GLY A 41 15.83 -17.80 11.11
N GLU A 42 16.78 -16.87 11.02
CA GLU A 42 18.21 -17.14 11.18
C GLU A 42 18.76 -16.38 12.40
N ASN A 43 19.80 -16.95 13.03
CA ASN A 43 20.47 -16.35 14.20
C ASN A 43 19.51 -16.08 15.37
N PHE A 44 18.75 -17.10 15.76
CA PHE A 44 17.70 -17.07 16.81
C PHE A 44 18.22 -17.40 18.22
N ASP A 45 19.51 -17.24 18.44
CA ASP A 45 20.13 -17.40 19.75
C ASP A 45 19.48 -16.48 20.78
N GLU A 46 18.98 -17.08 21.87
CA GLU A 46 18.34 -16.39 22.99
C GLU A 46 17.21 -15.45 22.56
N VAL A 47 16.43 -15.82 21.55
CA VAL A 47 15.21 -15.10 21.20
C VAL A 47 14.26 -15.08 22.41
N SER A 48 13.86 -13.88 22.81
CA SER A 48 13.18 -13.65 24.09
C SER A 48 11.86 -12.89 23.98
N GLY A 49 11.50 -12.38 22.79
CA GLY A 49 10.28 -11.59 22.64
C GLY A 49 9.95 -11.17 21.22
N LEU A 50 8.70 -10.77 21.03
CA LEU A 50 8.21 -10.10 19.83
C LEU A 50 7.86 -8.64 20.16
N GLN A 51 8.26 -7.73 19.28
CA GLN A 51 7.92 -6.31 19.35
C GLN A 51 7.01 -5.94 18.18
N PHE A 52 5.91 -5.24 18.47
CA PHE A 52 4.94 -4.79 17.48
C PHE A 52 4.97 -3.28 17.31
N SER A 53 4.59 -2.82 16.12
CA SER A 53 4.41 -1.39 15.80
C SER A 53 3.23 -0.71 16.54
N HIS A 54 2.36 -1.50 17.19
CA HIS A 54 1.24 -0.99 17.97
C HIS A 54 1.29 -1.54 19.40
N SER A 55 1.24 -0.66 20.40
CA SER A 55 1.39 -1.01 21.82
C SER A 55 0.27 -1.90 22.37
N GLY A 56 -0.90 -1.87 21.74
CA GLY A 56 -2.02 -2.78 22.06
C GLY A 56 -1.83 -4.23 21.58
N ILE A 57 -0.72 -4.56 20.92
CA ILE A 57 -0.36 -5.93 20.53
C ILE A 57 0.88 -6.33 21.34
N THR A 58 0.76 -7.40 22.13
CA THR A 58 1.82 -7.86 23.03
C THR A 58 2.09 -9.34 22.84
N ALA A 59 3.26 -9.81 23.25
CA ALA A 59 3.62 -11.23 23.16
C ALA A 59 4.29 -11.72 24.44
N GLU A 60 3.98 -12.95 24.82
CA GLU A 60 4.60 -13.68 25.91
C GLU A 60 5.24 -14.96 25.37
N GLN A 61 6.47 -15.26 25.79
CA GLN A 61 7.13 -16.51 25.44
C GLN A 61 6.30 -17.69 25.99
N LYS A 62 5.96 -18.65 25.13
CA LYS A 62 5.25 -19.84 25.58
C LYS A 62 6.22 -20.74 26.36
N MET A 63 5.77 -21.34 27.45
CA MET A 63 6.59 -22.17 28.33
C MET A 63 6.05 -23.60 28.40
N ASN A 64 6.93 -24.59 28.37
CA ASN A 64 6.62 -25.95 28.81
C ASN A 64 6.56 -25.98 30.34
N PRO A 65 5.65 -26.78 30.94
CA PRO A 65 5.71 -27.05 32.38
C PRO A 65 7.02 -27.78 32.73
N PRO A 66 7.44 -27.76 34.01
CA PRO A 66 8.53 -28.61 34.48
C PRO A 66 8.30 -30.08 34.14
N ASP A 67 9.36 -30.79 33.78
CA ASP A 67 9.35 -32.21 33.46
C ASP A 67 10.52 -32.93 34.16
N GLU A 68 10.68 -34.24 33.90
CA GLU A 68 11.72 -35.07 34.52
C GLU A 68 13.16 -34.60 34.21
N PHE A 69 13.35 -33.78 33.17
CA PHE A 69 14.65 -33.26 32.76
C PHE A 69 14.85 -31.78 33.12
N SER A 70 13.82 -31.09 33.59
CA SER A 70 13.86 -29.67 33.94
C SER A 70 12.92 -29.31 35.09
N GLU A 71 13.50 -28.98 36.24
CA GLU A 71 12.78 -28.57 37.45
C GLU A 71 12.04 -27.22 37.32
N LYS A 72 12.37 -26.42 36.29
CA LYS A 72 11.78 -25.11 36.02
C LYS A 72 11.08 -25.11 34.65
N PRO A 73 10.03 -24.28 34.45
CA PRO A 73 9.44 -24.11 33.13
C PRO A 73 10.50 -23.71 32.10
N THR A 74 10.54 -24.41 30.97
CA THR A 74 11.47 -24.12 29.87
C THR A 74 10.74 -23.45 28.72
N PRO A 75 11.34 -22.47 28.01
CA PRO A 75 10.72 -21.88 26.83
C PRO A 75 10.38 -22.93 25.76
N VAL A 76 9.18 -22.83 25.20
CA VAL A 76 8.86 -23.51 23.94
C VAL A 76 9.54 -22.74 22.83
N GLU A 77 10.49 -23.39 22.18
CA GLU A 77 11.34 -22.74 21.19
C GLU A 77 10.51 -22.02 20.12
N ASN A 78 10.82 -20.73 19.92
CA ASN A 78 10.25 -19.90 18.85
C ASN A 78 8.70 -19.79 18.84
N LYS A 79 8.04 -20.08 19.97
CA LYS A 79 6.58 -19.93 20.13
C LYS A 79 6.20 -18.87 21.14
N PHE A 80 5.24 -18.04 20.76
CA PHE A 80 4.75 -16.92 21.55
C PHE A 80 3.23 -16.93 21.60
N LEU A 81 2.67 -16.58 22.75
CA LEU A 81 1.26 -16.21 22.86
C LEU A 81 1.14 -14.71 22.57
N VAL A 82 0.53 -14.35 21.45
CA VAL A 82 0.30 -12.95 21.07
C VAL A 82 -1.09 -12.53 21.50
N LYS A 83 -1.19 -11.43 22.24
CA LYS A 83 -2.45 -10.85 22.73
C LYS A 83 -2.78 -9.59 21.96
N ILE A 84 -3.97 -9.53 21.37
CA ILE A 84 -4.44 -8.40 20.57
C ILE A 84 -5.53 -7.67 21.37
N GLY A 85 -5.29 -6.41 21.72
CA GLY A 85 -6.26 -5.58 22.43
C GLY A 85 -7.56 -5.35 21.65
N LYS A 86 -8.65 -5.06 22.36
CA LYS A 86 -9.98 -4.81 21.76
C LYS A 86 -10.06 -3.49 20.98
N ASP A 87 -9.22 -2.53 21.35
CA ASP A 87 -9.18 -1.21 20.72
C ASP A 87 -8.12 -1.12 19.60
N VAL A 88 -7.43 -2.23 19.30
CA VAL A 88 -6.48 -2.29 18.18
C VAL A 88 -7.27 -2.28 16.88
N PRO A 89 -7.12 -1.27 16.01
CA PRO A 89 -7.84 -1.23 14.74
C PRO A 89 -7.47 -2.41 13.83
N SER A 90 -8.41 -2.88 13.02
CA SER A 90 -8.08 -3.85 11.97
C SER A 90 -7.10 -3.25 10.96
N GLY A 91 -6.05 -3.98 10.62
CA GLY A 91 -4.98 -3.49 9.76
C GLY A 91 -3.78 -4.43 9.72
N ILE A 92 -2.76 -4.01 8.96
CA ILE A 92 -1.44 -4.63 8.98
C ILE A 92 -0.57 -3.87 9.98
N TYR A 93 0.23 -4.61 10.75
CA TYR A 93 1.18 -4.08 11.71
C TYR A 93 2.54 -4.74 11.49
N GLU A 94 3.64 -4.05 11.81
CA GLU A 94 4.94 -4.70 11.86
C GLU A 94 5.10 -5.53 13.14
N VAL A 95 5.71 -6.71 13.01
CA VAL A 95 6.29 -7.50 14.09
C VAL A 95 7.78 -7.74 13.84
N ARG A 96 8.57 -7.69 14.91
CA ARG A 96 10.01 -8.01 14.94
C ARG A 96 10.28 -8.96 16.10
N THR A 97 11.28 -9.82 15.97
CA THR A 97 11.79 -10.62 17.09
C THR A 97 13.03 -9.98 17.69
N VAL A 98 13.24 -10.19 18.99
CA VAL A 98 14.41 -9.73 19.73
C VAL A 98 15.17 -10.95 20.24
N GLY A 99 16.46 -11.03 19.92
CA GLY A 99 17.35 -12.08 20.42
C GLY A 99 18.74 -11.54 20.73
N ARG A 100 19.68 -12.44 21.03
CA ARG A 100 21.08 -12.11 21.38
C ARG A 100 21.76 -11.20 20.37
N PHE A 101 21.42 -11.36 19.09
CA PHE A 101 22.06 -10.63 18.00
C PHE A 101 21.34 -9.35 17.59
N GLY A 102 20.34 -8.90 18.36
CA GLY A 102 19.62 -7.65 18.16
C GLY A 102 18.16 -7.87 17.76
N ILE A 103 17.56 -6.82 17.21
CA ILE A 103 16.20 -6.85 16.67
C ILE A 103 16.22 -7.28 15.20
N SER A 104 15.20 -8.02 14.78
CA SER A 104 15.06 -8.46 13.40
C SER A 104 14.54 -7.39 12.44
N ASN A 105 14.60 -7.72 11.14
CA ASN A 105 13.77 -7.09 10.12
C ASN A 105 12.28 -7.19 10.49
N PRO A 106 11.43 -6.28 10.00
CA PRO A 106 9.99 -6.38 10.21
C PRO A 106 9.37 -7.48 9.35
N ARG A 107 8.22 -7.97 9.80
CA ARG A 107 7.25 -8.77 9.03
C ARG A 107 5.84 -8.26 9.28
N ALA A 108 4.94 -8.47 8.33
CA ALA A 108 3.53 -8.18 8.47
C ALA A 108 2.83 -9.08 9.51
N PHE A 109 2.00 -8.47 10.36
CA PHE A 109 1.10 -9.13 11.30
C PHE A 109 -0.29 -8.50 11.16
N VAL A 110 -1.27 -9.30 10.74
CA VAL A 110 -2.63 -8.82 10.47
C VAL A 110 -3.49 -8.87 11.72
N VAL A 111 -4.16 -7.77 12.03
CA VAL A 111 -5.31 -7.76 12.94
C VAL A 111 -6.57 -7.69 12.09
N GLY A 112 -7.40 -8.72 12.15
CA GLY A 112 -8.67 -8.82 11.43
C GLY A 112 -9.88 -8.75 12.35
N ASP A 113 -11.05 -8.47 11.79
CA ASP A 113 -12.35 -8.47 12.49
C ASP A 113 -13.09 -9.82 12.38
N LEU A 114 -12.74 -10.65 11.39
CA LEU A 114 -13.37 -11.96 11.16
C LEU A 114 -12.82 -13.05 12.09
N LYS A 115 -13.66 -14.06 12.34
CA LYS A 115 -13.24 -15.29 13.04
C LYS A 115 -12.13 -15.98 12.24
N GLN A 116 -11.00 -16.19 12.89
CA GLN A 116 -9.86 -16.90 12.30
C GLN A 116 -9.99 -18.41 12.53
N VAL A 117 -9.74 -19.18 11.47
CA VAL A 117 -9.76 -20.65 11.49
C VAL A 117 -8.43 -21.15 10.92
N ALA A 118 -7.77 -22.09 11.60
CA ALA A 118 -6.60 -22.77 11.08
C ALA A 118 -7.03 -23.87 10.10
N ARG A 119 -6.28 -24.07 9.01
CA ARG A 119 -6.52 -25.20 8.12
C ARG A 119 -6.30 -26.53 8.85
N GLU A 120 -7.26 -27.45 8.71
CA GLU A 120 -7.13 -28.82 9.17
C GLU A 120 -6.67 -29.74 8.03
N GLY A 121 -5.61 -30.52 8.26
CA GLY A 121 -5.03 -31.39 7.24
C GLY A 121 -4.59 -30.62 5.97
N VAL A 122 -4.67 -31.30 4.83
CA VAL A 122 -4.48 -30.71 3.49
C VAL A 122 -5.70 -31.07 2.65
N PRO A 123 -6.66 -30.15 2.42
CA PRO A 123 -7.88 -30.44 1.69
C PRO A 123 -7.59 -30.43 0.18
N ASP A 124 -6.94 -31.49 -0.32
CA ASP A 124 -6.32 -31.55 -1.65
C ASP A 124 -7.24 -32.05 -2.79
N SER A 125 -8.52 -32.24 -2.50
CA SER A 125 -9.54 -32.58 -3.50
C SER A 125 -10.88 -31.93 -3.13
N ARG A 126 -11.82 -31.91 -4.09
CA ARG A 126 -13.17 -31.35 -3.85
C ARG A 126 -13.93 -32.13 -2.79
N GLU A 127 -13.75 -33.44 -2.74
CA GLU A 127 -14.40 -34.36 -1.80
C GLU A 127 -13.88 -34.16 -0.37
N LYS A 128 -12.63 -33.68 -0.24
CA LYS A 128 -11.99 -33.34 1.04
C LYS A 128 -12.07 -31.83 1.34
N ALA A 129 -12.91 -31.08 0.63
CA ALA A 129 -12.98 -29.63 0.83
C ALA A 129 -13.30 -29.30 2.29
N MET A 130 -12.46 -28.49 2.91
CA MET A 130 -12.64 -28.12 4.32
C MET A 130 -13.85 -27.18 4.44
N PRO A 131 -14.88 -27.53 5.24
CA PRO A 131 -16.04 -26.66 5.42
C PRO A 131 -15.65 -25.40 6.21
N LEU A 132 -16.08 -24.24 5.73
CA LEU A 132 -15.89 -22.94 6.36
C LEU A 132 -17.23 -22.22 6.49
N GLN A 133 -17.32 -21.34 7.48
CA GLN A 133 -18.49 -20.49 7.70
C GLN A 133 -18.31 -19.16 6.95
N MET A 134 -19.40 -18.61 6.42
CA MET A 134 -19.41 -17.22 5.99
C MET A 134 -19.06 -16.30 7.17
N GLY A 135 -18.26 -15.25 6.94
CA GLY A 135 -17.74 -14.38 8.01
C GLY A 135 -16.51 -14.95 8.72
N SER A 136 -15.78 -15.89 8.09
CA SER A 136 -14.53 -16.44 8.60
C SER A 136 -13.35 -16.22 7.67
N THR A 137 -12.15 -16.33 8.22
CA THR A 137 -10.88 -16.33 7.50
C THR A 137 -10.14 -17.61 7.81
N VAL A 138 -9.85 -18.42 6.78
CA VAL A 138 -8.90 -19.53 6.92
C VAL A 138 -7.48 -19.01 6.72
N VAL A 139 -6.57 -19.44 7.59
CA VAL A 139 -5.15 -19.10 7.53
C VAL A 139 -4.35 -20.38 7.37
N ALA A 140 -3.51 -20.44 6.34
CA ALA A 140 -2.68 -21.61 6.07
C ALA A 140 -1.38 -21.24 5.36
N GLN A 141 -0.46 -22.19 5.28
CA GLN A 141 0.70 -22.17 4.39
C GLN A 141 0.43 -23.11 3.21
N MET A 142 0.57 -22.60 1.98
CA MET A 142 0.32 -23.37 0.77
C MET A 142 1.25 -24.58 0.70
N THR A 143 0.65 -25.75 0.46
CA THR A 143 1.42 -26.98 0.23
C THR A 143 1.95 -26.99 -1.20
N SER A 144 3.26 -27.22 -1.39
CA SER A 144 3.86 -27.24 -2.73
C SER A 144 3.23 -28.32 -3.62
N GLN A 145 3.04 -28.00 -4.90
CA GLN A 145 2.40 -28.87 -5.88
C GLN A 145 0.98 -29.31 -5.50
N ARG A 146 0.25 -28.48 -4.75
CA ARG A 146 -1.13 -28.76 -4.37
C ARG A 146 -2.09 -27.65 -4.79
N LYS A 147 -3.35 -28.04 -4.80
CA LYS A 147 -4.53 -27.17 -4.79
C LYS A 147 -5.25 -27.47 -3.49
N GLU A 148 -5.80 -26.46 -2.87
CA GLU A 148 -6.52 -26.61 -1.60
C GLU A 148 -7.96 -26.15 -1.78
N TYR A 149 -8.90 -26.94 -1.25
CA TYR A 149 -10.32 -26.80 -1.49
C TYR A 149 -11.06 -26.48 -0.19
N TYR A 150 -11.96 -25.51 -0.26
CA TYR A 150 -12.82 -25.07 0.84
C TYR A 150 -14.26 -25.11 0.39
N SER A 151 -15.18 -25.49 1.28
CA SER A 151 -16.62 -25.49 1.02
C SER A 151 -17.30 -24.45 1.90
N VAL A 152 -18.17 -23.63 1.32
CA VAL A 152 -18.95 -22.62 2.05
C VAL A 152 -20.39 -22.66 1.59
N GLU A 153 -21.31 -22.76 2.56
CA GLU A 153 -22.74 -22.64 2.30
C GLU A 153 -23.10 -21.20 1.92
N MET A 154 -23.76 -21.02 0.77
CA MET A 154 -24.19 -19.71 0.30
C MET A 154 -25.66 -19.74 -0.13
N GLN A 155 -26.37 -18.64 0.10
CA GLN A 155 -27.79 -18.51 -0.24
C GLN A 155 -27.97 -17.71 -1.53
N LYS A 156 -29.04 -18.00 -2.28
CA LYS A 156 -29.37 -17.23 -3.48
C LYS A 156 -29.56 -15.75 -3.14
N GLY A 157 -28.96 -14.87 -3.93
CA GLY A 157 -28.96 -13.42 -3.72
C GLY A 157 -27.86 -12.92 -2.78
N ASP A 158 -27.09 -13.82 -2.15
CA ASP A 158 -25.90 -13.40 -1.39
C ASP A 158 -24.90 -12.73 -2.33
N ARG A 159 -24.39 -11.57 -1.91
CA ARG A 159 -23.31 -10.85 -2.57
C ARG A 159 -22.01 -11.07 -1.80
N VAL A 160 -21.23 -12.05 -2.24
CA VAL A 160 -20.07 -12.56 -1.50
C VAL A 160 -18.76 -12.00 -2.02
N LEU A 161 -17.83 -11.78 -1.09
CA LEU A 161 -16.43 -11.45 -1.30
C LEU A 161 -15.58 -12.63 -0.84
N ILE A 162 -14.76 -13.16 -1.74
CA ILE A 162 -13.74 -14.17 -1.44
C ILE A 162 -12.39 -13.51 -1.71
N ASP A 163 -11.68 -13.16 -0.65
CA ASP A 163 -10.48 -12.33 -0.70
C ASP A 163 -9.29 -13.09 -0.11
N CYS A 164 -8.26 -13.29 -0.92
CA CYS A 164 -7.07 -14.06 -0.60
C CYS A 164 -5.86 -13.13 -0.52
N TRP A 165 -5.43 -12.82 0.70
CA TRP A 165 -4.27 -11.96 0.95
C TRP A 165 -2.99 -12.79 0.93
N CYS A 166 -2.01 -12.34 0.15
CA CYS A 166 -0.69 -12.91 0.00
C CYS A 166 0.38 -11.80 -0.02
N GLU A 167 0.46 -10.98 -1.06
CA GLU A 167 1.52 -9.97 -1.19
C GLU A 167 1.48 -8.96 -0.06
N ARG A 168 0.28 -8.48 0.32
CA ARG A 168 0.14 -7.52 1.42
C ARG A 168 0.49 -8.09 2.81
N ILE A 169 0.77 -9.38 2.92
CA ILE A 169 1.17 -10.05 4.18
C ILE A 169 2.56 -10.69 4.08
N ASP A 170 3.42 -10.16 3.21
CA ASP A 170 4.79 -10.65 2.96
C ASP A 170 4.89 -12.09 2.42
N SER A 171 3.81 -12.62 1.85
CA SER A 171 3.82 -13.97 1.27
C SER A 171 4.45 -14.00 -0.10
N LYS A 172 5.22 -15.05 -0.40
CA LYS A 172 5.75 -15.33 -1.74
C LYS A 172 4.71 -15.91 -2.70
N MET A 173 3.54 -16.28 -2.19
CA MET A 173 2.48 -16.88 -2.99
C MET A 173 1.88 -15.87 -4.00
N ASP A 174 1.71 -16.30 -5.25
CA ASP A 174 0.89 -15.62 -6.25
C ASP A 174 -0.46 -16.37 -6.34
N PRO A 175 -1.51 -15.92 -5.63
CA PRO A 175 -2.72 -16.70 -5.44
C PRO A 175 -3.61 -16.74 -6.68
N VAL A 176 -4.02 -17.95 -7.05
CA VAL A 176 -5.11 -18.19 -8.00
C VAL A 176 -6.29 -18.78 -7.24
N VAL A 177 -7.42 -18.08 -7.27
CA VAL A 177 -8.66 -18.49 -6.61
C VAL A 177 -9.70 -18.83 -7.66
N SER A 178 -10.42 -19.93 -7.49
CA SER A 178 -11.54 -20.33 -8.36
C SER A 178 -12.76 -20.68 -7.52
N LEU A 179 -13.92 -20.19 -7.94
CA LEU A 179 -15.23 -20.44 -7.34
C LEU A 179 -16.02 -21.40 -8.23
N PHE A 180 -16.59 -22.43 -7.64
CA PHE A 180 -17.47 -23.40 -8.27
C PHE A 180 -18.85 -23.39 -7.61
N ASP A 181 -19.89 -23.60 -8.41
CA ASP A 181 -21.25 -23.78 -7.92
C ASP A 181 -21.45 -25.18 -7.29
N PRO A 182 -22.61 -25.43 -6.64
CA PRO A 182 -22.92 -26.73 -6.06
C PRO A 182 -22.96 -27.90 -7.07
N ASN A 183 -23.12 -27.61 -8.36
CA ASN A 183 -23.09 -28.62 -9.43
C ASN A 183 -21.67 -28.87 -9.97
N GLY A 184 -20.66 -28.20 -9.41
CA GLY A 184 -19.25 -28.34 -9.78
C GLY A 184 -18.80 -27.52 -10.97
N ARG A 185 -19.66 -26.64 -11.53
CA ARG A 185 -19.33 -25.73 -12.63
C ARG A 185 -18.50 -24.56 -12.08
N MET A 186 -17.42 -24.22 -12.78
CA MET A 186 -16.62 -23.03 -12.44
C MET A 186 -17.39 -21.76 -12.79
N LEU A 187 -17.62 -20.91 -11.80
CA LEU A 187 -18.31 -19.64 -11.94
C LEU A 187 -17.32 -18.51 -12.25
N ARG A 188 -16.18 -18.51 -11.54
CA ARG A 188 -15.16 -17.47 -11.66
C ARG A 188 -13.79 -18.05 -11.34
N ARG A 189 -12.77 -17.53 -12.02
CA ARG A 189 -11.36 -17.66 -11.67
C ARG A 189 -10.77 -16.26 -11.59
N ALA A 190 -10.03 -15.98 -10.53
CA ALA A 190 -9.34 -14.72 -10.33
C ALA A 190 -7.85 -14.98 -10.04
N ARG A 191 -7.02 -14.19 -10.70
CA ARG A 191 -5.59 -14.02 -10.45
C ARG A 191 -5.34 -12.52 -10.43
N GLN A 192 -4.45 -12.07 -9.56
CA GLN A 192 -3.86 -10.74 -9.55
C GLN A 192 -4.90 -9.60 -9.49
N ALA A 193 -5.25 -9.22 -8.26
CA ALA A 193 -6.06 -8.07 -7.94
C ALA A 193 -5.17 -6.95 -7.38
N ASP A 194 -4.39 -6.27 -8.24
CA ASP A 194 -3.33 -5.31 -7.86
C ASP A 194 -3.55 -4.68 -6.46
N PRO A 195 -2.76 -5.05 -5.44
CA PRO A 195 -1.51 -5.88 -5.44
C PRO A 195 -1.67 -7.37 -5.89
N ARG A 196 -0.62 -8.19 -5.89
CA ARG A 196 -0.62 -9.66 -6.21
C ARG A 196 -1.37 -10.50 -5.16
N ASP A 197 -2.59 -10.10 -4.87
CA ASP A 197 -3.61 -10.82 -4.13
C ASP A 197 -4.69 -11.33 -5.11
N SER A 198 -5.74 -11.99 -4.60
CA SER A 198 -6.86 -12.43 -5.43
C SER A 198 -8.20 -12.16 -4.77
N LEU A 199 -9.12 -11.57 -5.54
CA LEU A 199 -10.46 -11.20 -5.08
C LEU A 199 -11.50 -11.72 -6.07
N ILE A 200 -12.44 -12.52 -5.59
CA ILE A 200 -13.67 -12.89 -6.30
C ILE A 200 -14.85 -12.17 -5.64
N GLN A 201 -15.69 -11.59 -6.49
CA GLN A 201 -17.02 -11.14 -6.13
C GLN A 201 -18.03 -11.94 -6.91
N TRP A 202 -19.11 -12.29 -6.22
CA TRP A 202 -20.14 -13.08 -6.84
C TRP A 202 -21.51 -12.80 -6.23
N GLU A 203 -22.52 -12.71 -7.09
CA GLU A 203 -23.92 -12.76 -6.68
C GLU A 203 -24.43 -14.18 -6.89
N VAL A 204 -24.76 -14.85 -5.79
CA VAL A 204 -25.07 -16.27 -5.78
C VAL A 204 -26.42 -16.52 -6.46
N GLN A 205 -26.40 -17.31 -7.53
CA GLN A 205 -27.61 -17.65 -8.30
C GLN A 205 -28.23 -18.99 -7.89
N THR A 206 -27.39 -19.94 -7.46
CA THR A 206 -27.78 -21.28 -7.03
C THR A 206 -27.36 -21.46 -5.58
N PRO A 207 -28.29 -21.64 -4.63
CA PRO A 207 -27.94 -21.84 -3.22
C PRO A 207 -27.30 -23.22 -2.99
N GLY A 208 -26.50 -23.33 -1.93
CA GLY A 208 -25.87 -24.59 -1.49
C GLY A 208 -24.35 -24.48 -1.32
N PRO A 209 -23.66 -25.63 -1.18
CA PRO A 209 -22.23 -25.67 -0.93
C PRO A 209 -21.45 -25.24 -2.16
N HIS A 210 -20.82 -24.07 -2.10
CA HIS A 210 -19.89 -23.63 -3.13
C HIS A 210 -18.48 -24.08 -2.77
N ILE A 211 -17.74 -24.51 -3.78
CA ILE A 211 -16.34 -24.90 -3.61
C ILE A 211 -15.45 -23.74 -4.03
N VAL A 212 -14.50 -23.38 -3.18
CA VAL A 212 -13.42 -22.46 -3.48
C VAL A 212 -12.11 -23.22 -3.51
N MET A 213 -11.41 -23.13 -4.64
CA MET A 213 -10.09 -23.72 -4.83
C MET A 213 -9.04 -22.62 -4.85
N VAL A 214 -7.95 -22.83 -4.10
CA VAL A 214 -6.80 -21.94 -4.03
C VAL A 214 -5.51 -22.70 -4.36
N HIS A 215 -4.61 -22.07 -5.11
CA HIS A 215 -3.24 -22.56 -5.35
C HIS A 215 -2.32 -21.39 -5.66
N ASP A 216 -1.02 -21.60 -5.52
CA ASP A 216 -0.02 -20.71 -6.10
C ASP A 216 -0.03 -20.84 -7.64
N PHE A 217 0.14 -19.73 -8.36
CA PHE A 217 0.13 -19.68 -9.82
C PHE A 217 1.12 -20.65 -10.46
N THR A 218 2.28 -20.84 -9.84
CA THR A 218 3.33 -21.77 -10.26
C THR A 218 3.39 -23.03 -9.41
N TYR A 219 2.36 -23.28 -8.59
CA TYR A 219 2.25 -24.40 -7.66
C TYR A 219 3.40 -24.49 -6.63
N GLN A 220 3.99 -23.35 -6.27
CA GLN A 220 4.93 -23.26 -5.16
C GLN A 220 4.22 -23.37 -3.81
N GLY A 221 4.99 -23.57 -2.75
CA GLY A 221 4.48 -23.70 -1.39
C GLY A 221 5.60 -23.82 -0.36
N GLY A 222 5.24 -23.75 0.92
CA GLY A 222 6.18 -23.77 2.03
C GLY A 222 5.90 -22.69 3.07
N VAL A 223 6.82 -22.53 4.01
CA VAL A 223 6.62 -21.64 5.17
C VAL A 223 6.45 -20.16 4.81
N ASP A 224 7.03 -19.75 3.68
CA ASP A 224 6.96 -18.39 3.13
C ASP A 224 5.72 -18.15 2.23
N PHE A 225 4.85 -19.16 2.07
CA PHE A 225 3.67 -19.14 1.19
C PHE A 225 2.38 -19.13 2.01
N ALA A 226 2.34 -18.31 3.07
CA ALA A 226 1.15 -18.13 3.88
C ALA A 226 0.06 -17.40 3.09
N TYR A 227 -1.20 -17.73 3.33
CA TYR A 227 -2.33 -16.96 2.80
C TYR A 227 -3.42 -16.81 3.85
N ARG A 228 -4.18 -15.72 3.73
CA ARG A 228 -5.42 -15.48 4.50
C ARG A 228 -6.58 -15.42 3.51
N LEU A 229 -7.40 -16.48 3.47
CA LEU A 229 -8.56 -16.57 2.60
C LEU A 229 -9.84 -16.27 3.38
N SER A 230 -10.45 -15.13 3.07
CA SER A 230 -11.61 -14.59 3.79
C SER A 230 -12.89 -14.75 2.97
N PHE A 231 -13.98 -15.11 3.63
CA PHE A 231 -15.32 -15.20 3.04
C PHE A 231 -16.23 -14.21 3.73
N ARG A 232 -16.66 -13.17 3.02
CA ARG A 232 -17.34 -12.01 3.61
C ARG A 232 -18.55 -11.56 2.80
N LYS A 233 -19.48 -10.89 3.48
CA LYS A 233 -20.55 -10.05 2.89
C LYS A 233 -20.37 -8.56 3.23
N ALA A 234 -19.31 -8.22 3.97
CA ALA A 234 -18.95 -6.86 4.35
C ALA A 234 -18.84 -5.91 3.15
N PRO A 235 -18.97 -4.59 3.36
CA PRO A 235 -18.70 -3.60 2.32
C PRO A 235 -17.28 -3.75 1.76
N TYR A 236 -17.10 -3.39 0.50
CA TYR A 236 -15.80 -3.23 -0.13
C TYR A 236 -15.78 -1.89 -0.85
N ILE A 237 -14.80 -1.05 -0.55
CA ILE A 237 -14.63 0.25 -1.20
C ILE A 237 -13.60 0.08 -2.31
N ASP A 238 -14.02 0.31 -3.56
CA ASP A 238 -13.12 0.30 -4.72
C ASP A 238 -12.38 1.62 -4.86
N PHE A 239 -13.05 2.75 -4.60
CA PHE A 239 -12.44 4.08 -4.53
C PHE A 239 -13.35 5.06 -3.79
N ILE A 240 -12.79 6.19 -3.39
CA ILE A 240 -13.50 7.30 -2.74
C ILE A 240 -13.25 8.58 -3.53
N PHE A 241 -14.28 9.42 -3.65
CA PHE A 241 -14.18 10.70 -4.32
C PHE A 241 -14.82 11.81 -3.47
N PRO A 242 -14.11 12.92 -3.20
CA PRO A 242 -12.72 13.20 -3.58
C PRO A 242 -11.73 12.31 -2.80
N PRO A 243 -10.52 12.04 -3.33
CA PRO A 243 -9.51 11.24 -2.62
C PRO A 243 -8.80 12.02 -1.51
N VAL A 244 -9.12 13.30 -1.35
CA VAL A 244 -8.46 14.23 -0.42
C VAL A 244 -9.48 15.02 0.40
N GLY A 245 -9.04 15.55 1.54
CA GLY A 245 -9.82 16.49 2.34
C GLY A 245 -8.98 17.41 3.18
N LYS A 246 -9.62 18.48 3.67
CA LYS A 246 -8.98 19.44 4.55
C LYS A 246 -8.80 18.82 5.96
N PRO A 247 -7.60 18.89 6.57
CA PRO A 247 -7.40 18.51 7.96
C PRO A 247 -8.47 19.08 8.90
N GLY A 248 -9.00 18.23 9.78
CA GLY A 248 -10.06 18.58 10.73
C GLY A 248 -11.47 18.73 10.17
N SER A 249 -11.68 18.60 8.86
CA SER A 249 -13.01 18.71 8.27
C SER A 249 -13.88 17.47 8.53
N ASN A 250 -15.19 17.62 8.33
CA ASN A 250 -16.18 16.54 8.39
C ASN A 250 -17.08 16.61 7.15
N ASP A 251 -16.43 16.53 5.99
CA ASP A 251 -17.06 16.78 4.70
C ASP A 251 -17.73 15.53 4.13
N GLU A 252 -18.54 15.73 3.10
CA GLU A 252 -19.20 14.64 2.37
C GLU A 252 -18.31 14.07 1.27
N TYR A 253 -18.18 12.75 1.32
CA TYR A 253 -17.48 11.92 0.36
C TYR A 253 -18.46 10.96 -0.29
N THR A 254 -18.25 10.70 -1.59
CA THR A 254 -18.91 9.60 -2.27
C THR A 254 -17.97 8.41 -2.28
N ILE A 255 -18.40 7.31 -1.66
CA ILE A 255 -17.72 6.03 -1.74
C ILE A 255 -18.33 5.22 -2.88
N TYR A 256 -17.47 4.58 -3.66
CA TYR A 256 -17.85 3.68 -4.74
C TYR A 256 -17.32 2.29 -4.43
N GLY A 257 -18.17 1.28 -4.57
CA GLY A 257 -17.83 -0.02 -4.05
C GLY A 257 -18.94 -1.04 -4.18
N ARG A 258 -18.93 -2.01 -3.27
CA ARG A 258 -19.80 -3.18 -3.28
C ARG A 258 -20.30 -3.44 -1.87
N ASN A 259 -21.52 -3.94 -1.75
CA ASN A 259 -22.15 -4.22 -0.46
C ASN A 259 -22.16 -2.99 0.46
N LEU A 260 -22.30 -1.80 -0.11
CA LEU A 260 -22.30 -0.56 0.65
C LEU A 260 -23.61 -0.47 1.45
N PRO A 261 -23.55 -0.19 2.77
CA PRO A 261 -24.74 0.14 3.54
C PRO A 261 -25.47 1.31 2.89
N SER A 262 -26.75 1.11 2.57
CA SER A 262 -27.57 2.10 1.84
C SER A 262 -27.01 2.49 0.46
N GLY A 263 -26.17 1.65 -0.13
CA GLY A 263 -25.65 1.82 -1.47
C GLY A 263 -26.75 1.89 -2.52
N LYS A 264 -26.61 2.81 -3.46
CA LYS A 264 -27.45 2.89 -4.67
C LYS A 264 -26.61 2.46 -5.87
N PRO A 265 -27.22 1.92 -6.95
CA PRO A 265 -26.49 1.67 -8.18
C PRO A 265 -25.69 2.91 -8.62
N ALA A 266 -24.42 2.71 -8.96
CA ALA A 266 -23.61 3.72 -9.63
C ALA A 266 -23.74 3.49 -11.14
N ASP A 267 -24.73 4.14 -11.75
CA ASP A 267 -25.11 3.91 -13.14
C ASP A 267 -23.91 3.94 -14.10
N GLY A 268 -23.74 2.88 -14.88
CA GLY A 268 -22.65 2.73 -15.85
C GLY A 268 -21.29 2.34 -15.25
N LEU A 269 -21.06 2.51 -13.94
CA LEU A 269 -19.76 2.24 -13.33
C LEU A 269 -19.57 0.75 -13.04
N LYS A 270 -18.46 0.21 -13.53
CA LYS A 270 -18.06 -1.18 -13.33
C LYS A 270 -16.56 -1.25 -13.05
N VAL A 271 -16.17 -2.17 -12.18
CA VAL A 271 -14.77 -2.55 -12.00
C VAL A 271 -14.64 -4.04 -12.28
N ARG A 272 -13.76 -4.39 -13.22
CA ARG A 272 -13.53 -5.79 -13.66
C ARG A 272 -14.82 -6.52 -14.09
N GLY A 273 -15.72 -5.77 -14.71
CA GLY A 273 -17.03 -6.24 -15.20
C GLY A 273 -18.13 -6.31 -14.12
N VAL A 274 -17.82 -6.01 -12.86
CA VAL A 274 -18.78 -6.03 -11.74
C VAL A 274 -19.35 -4.62 -11.54
N PRO A 275 -20.69 -4.42 -11.60
CA PRO A 275 -21.33 -3.14 -11.29
C PRO A 275 -21.00 -2.64 -9.89
N LEU A 276 -20.86 -1.32 -9.75
CA LEU A 276 -20.63 -0.67 -8.47
C LEU A 276 -21.91 -0.09 -7.87
N GLU A 277 -21.89 0.04 -6.55
CA GLU A 277 -22.77 0.90 -5.78
C GLU A 277 -22.03 2.19 -5.42
N LYS A 278 -22.80 3.24 -5.13
CA LYS A 278 -22.32 4.47 -4.51
C LYS A 278 -23.10 4.79 -3.25
N ALA A 279 -22.43 5.35 -2.26
CA ALA A 279 -23.06 5.91 -1.06
C ALA A 279 -22.34 7.20 -0.66
N THR A 280 -23.08 8.12 -0.04
CA THR A 280 -22.50 9.35 0.54
C THR A 280 -22.25 9.13 2.02
N VAL A 281 -21.06 9.47 2.48
CA VAL A 281 -20.64 9.36 3.88
C VAL A 281 -19.98 10.65 4.34
N LYS A 282 -20.09 10.96 5.63
CA LYS A 282 -19.31 12.02 6.27
C LYS A 282 -18.08 11.42 6.93
N ILE A 283 -16.91 11.97 6.63
CA ILE A 283 -15.63 11.48 7.17
C ILE A 283 -14.99 12.60 7.97
N GLN A 284 -14.85 12.37 9.27
CA GLN A 284 -14.09 13.26 10.15
C GLN A 284 -12.59 13.00 9.93
N LEU A 285 -11.91 13.97 9.33
CA LEU A 285 -10.46 13.94 9.20
C LEU A 285 -9.78 14.41 10.48
N PRO A 286 -8.66 13.79 10.89
CA PRO A 286 -7.89 14.27 12.02
C PRO A 286 -7.22 15.61 11.70
N ASN A 287 -6.78 16.31 12.76
CA ASN A 287 -6.06 17.58 12.67
C ASN A 287 -4.87 17.64 13.64
N ASP A 288 -4.53 16.53 14.29
CA ASP A 288 -3.39 16.50 15.19
C ASP A 288 -2.07 16.43 14.39
N PRO A 289 -1.02 17.17 14.78
CA PRO A 289 0.22 17.24 14.00
C PRO A 289 0.91 15.89 13.74
N GLN A 290 0.73 14.90 14.63
CA GLN A 290 1.30 13.57 14.45
C GLN A 290 0.60 12.79 13.33
N SER A 291 -0.72 12.94 13.19
CA SER A 291 -1.47 12.29 12.11
C SER A 291 -1.27 12.96 10.75
N LEU A 292 -1.02 14.27 10.69
CA LEU A 292 -0.88 15.01 9.43
C LEU A 292 0.44 14.74 8.68
N ASN A 293 1.46 14.22 9.37
CA ASN A 293 2.79 13.99 8.80
C ASN A 293 3.12 12.50 8.66
N ARG A 294 2.11 11.64 8.51
CA ARG A 294 2.31 10.20 8.32
C ARG A 294 1.26 9.60 7.39
N LEU A 295 1.67 8.53 6.70
CA LEU A 295 0.77 7.58 6.08
C LEU A 295 0.70 6.32 6.96
N PRO A 296 -0.41 6.06 7.67
CA PRO A 296 -0.51 4.89 8.52
C PRO A 296 -0.41 3.59 7.70
N MET A 297 0.52 2.70 8.07
CA MET A 297 0.74 1.41 7.43
C MET A 297 -0.34 0.36 7.75
N THR A 298 -1.63 0.74 7.72
CA THR A 298 -2.73 -0.22 7.97
C THR A 298 -3.08 -1.07 6.73
N GLY A 299 -2.33 -0.89 5.64
CA GLY A 299 -2.39 -1.56 4.34
C GLY A 299 -0.97 -1.73 3.77
N ALA A 300 -0.83 -2.38 2.59
CA ALA A 300 0.41 -2.33 1.84
C ALA A 300 0.64 -0.90 1.32
N VAL A 301 1.86 -0.39 1.44
CA VAL A 301 2.28 0.93 0.98
C VAL A 301 3.57 0.75 0.20
N ASP A 302 3.61 1.27 -1.01
CA ASP A 302 4.81 1.22 -1.84
C ASP A 302 5.75 2.40 -1.59
N SER A 303 7.02 2.26 -1.96
CA SER A 303 8.05 3.28 -1.71
C SER A 303 7.75 4.60 -2.41
N TYR A 304 7.14 4.57 -3.60
CA TYR A 304 6.76 5.79 -4.32
C TYR A 304 5.65 6.58 -3.60
N GLN A 305 4.82 5.93 -2.78
CA GLN A 305 3.81 6.61 -1.95
C GLN A 305 4.42 7.30 -0.73
N ALA A 306 5.71 7.07 -0.45
CA ALA A 306 6.41 7.78 0.61
C ALA A 306 6.36 9.29 0.31
N GLY A 307 6.17 10.08 1.37
CA GLY A 307 5.97 11.53 1.22
C GLY A 307 4.53 11.95 0.95
N THR A 308 3.58 11.01 0.90
CA THR A 308 2.17 11.35 1.07
C THR A 308 1.75 11.18 2.52
N SER A 309 0.72 11.92 2.93
CA SER A 309 0.06 11.78 4.22
C SER A 309 -1.43 11.54 4.02
N GLY A 310 -2.06 10.83 4.95
CA GLY A 310 -3.49 10.59 4.86
C GLY A 310 -4.06 9.78 6.02
N PHE A 311 -5.38 9.66 5.99
CA PHE A 311 -6.18 8.97 6.99
C PHE A 311 -6.78 7.68 6.40
N PRO A 312 -6.50 6.49 6.97
CA PRO A 312 -7.12 5.25 6.53
C PRO A 312 -8.58 5.18 7.00
N TYR A 313 -9.51 5.31 6.07
CA TYR A 313 -10.94 5.18 6.30
C TYR A 313 -11.42 3.75 6.04
N ARG A 314 -12.33 3.27 6.88
CA ARG A 314 -13.08 2.02 6.70
C ARG A 314 -14.55 2.29 6.95
N LEU A 315 -15.40 1.75 6.09
CA LEU A 315 -16.85 1.80 6.26
C LEU A 315 -17.30 0.63 7.12
N LYS A 316 -18.12 0.92 8.13
CA LYS A 316 -18.77 -0.10 8.95
C LYS A 316 -20.08 -0.55 8.30
N GLY A 317 -20.17 -1.83 7.95
CA GLY A 317 -21.40 -2.48 7.50
C GLY A 317 -21.98 -3.41 8.55
N THR A 318 -23.10 -4.05 8.21
CA THR A 318 -23.76 -5.08 9.03
C THR A 318 -22.91 -6.34 9.18
N ASP A 319 -22.19 -6.70 8.12
CA ASP A 319 -21.42 -7.95 8.01
C ASP A 319 -19.90 -7.76 8.24
N GLY A 320 -19.49 -6.61 8.80
CA GLY A 320 -18.10 -6.31 9.13
C GLY A 320 -17.61 -4.96 8.61
N LEU A 321 -16.30 -4.73 8.70
CA LEU A 321 -15.63 -3.55 8.16
C LEU A 321 -15.26 -3.74 6.69
N SER A 322 -15.20 -2.64 5.94
CA SER A 322 -14.60 -2.65 4.62
C SER A 322 -13.07 -2.78 4.66
N ASN A 323 -12.48 -3.00 3.48
CA ASN A 323 -11.07 -2.66 3.27
C ASN A 323 -10.80 -1.18 3.61
N ALA A 324 -9.54 -0.87 3.89
CA ALA A 324 -9.09 0.50 4.06
C ALA A 324 -9.01 1.20 2.70
N VAL A 325 -9.39 2.48 2.69
CA VAL A 325 -9.00 3.43 1.64
C VAL A 325 -8.38 4.65 2.31
N VAL A 326 -7.38 5.27 1.68
CA VAL A 326 -6.73 6.45 2.24
C VAL A 326 -7.44 7.69 1.73
N VAL A 327 -7.80 8.59 2.65
CA VAL A 327 -8.17 9.98 2.32
C VAL A 327 -6.96 10.85 2.63
N HIS A 328 -6.35 11.42 1.59
CA HIS A 328 -5.15 12.24 1.72
C HIS A 328 -5.47 13.66 2.23
N TYR A 329 -4.47 14.35 2.76
CA TYR A 329 -4.66 15.74 3.21
C TYR A 329 -4.43 16.74 2.08
N ALA A 330 -5.33 17.72 2.02
CA ALA A 330 -5.25 18.88 1.14
C ALA A 330 -4.76 20.12 1.91
N ASP A 331 -3.86 20.87 1.29
CA ASP A 331 -3.25 22.09 1.84
C ASP A 331 -3.82 23.36 1.17
N ALA A 332 -4.52 23.21 0.04
CA ALA A 332 -5.21 24.28 -0.68
C ALA A 332 -6.70 23.94 -0.93
N PRO A 333 -7.55 24.92 -1.33
CA PRO A 333 -8.95 24.68 -1.66
C PRO A 333 -9.14 23.57 -2.70
N ILE A 334 -10.00 22.61 -2.37
CA ILE A 334 -10.30 21.46 -3.23
C ILE A 334 -11.34 21.88 -4.28
N ILE A 335 -11.04 21.63 -5.55
CA ILE A 335 -11.94 21.84 -6.68
C ILE A 335 -12.18 20.49 -7.34
N ARG A 336 -13.43 20.07 -7.45
CA ARG A 336 -13.80 18.82 -8.16
C ARG A 336 -13.97 19.11 -9.65
N GLU A 337 -13.63 18.14 -10.47
CA GLU A 337 -13.93 18.16 -11.91
C GLU A 337 -15.42 18.36 -12.19
N GLN A 338 -15.73 18.86 -13.38
CA GLN A 338 -17.08 19.15 -13.84
C GLN A 338 -17.36 18.42 -15.16
N GLU A 339 -17.49 17.10 -15.06
CA GLU A 339 -17.77 16.23 -16.20
C GLU A 339 -19.21 16.40 -16.75
N PRO A 340 -19.41 16.30 -18.09
CA PRO A 340 -18.41 16.21 -19.16
C PRO A 340 -18.05 17.58 -19.75
N ALA A 341 -18.18 18.67 -18.97
CA ALA A 341 -18.05 20.02 -19.49
C ALA A 341 -16.59 20.35 -19.84
N ASN A 342 -15.63 19.79 -19.12
CA ASN A 342 -14.20 20.10 -19.24
C ASN A 342 -13.43 19.20 -20.22
N ASN A 343 -14.10 18.36 -21.01
CA ASN A 343 -13.43 17.38 -21.87
C ASN A 343 -12.89 18.02 -23.18
N GLU A 344 -13.31 19.25 -23.47
CA GLU A 344 -12.95 20.00 -24.67
C GLU A 344 -12.05 21.20 -24.38
N GLN A 345 -11.04 21.42 -25.23
CA GLN A 345 -10.11 22.55 -25.13
C GLN A 345 -10.80 23.93 -25.12
N ALA A 346 -11.95 24.02 -25.78
CA ALA A 346 -12.74 25.24 -25.87
C ALA A 346 -13.49 25.58 -24.57
N ASN A 347 -13.66 24.61 -23.67
CA ASN A 347 -14.40 24.78 -22.42
C ASN A 347 -13.59 24.30 -21.19
N PRO A 348 -12.40 24.87 -20.95
CA PRO A 348 -11.62 24.49 -19.78
C PRO A 348 -12.33 24.93 -18.49
N GLN A 349 -12.31 24.09 -17.46
CA GLN A 349 -12.81 24.46 -16.15
C GLN A 349 -11.89 25.53 -15.54
N LYS A 350 -12.42 26.74 -15.35
CA LYS A 350 -11.67 27.84 -14.76
C LYS A 350 -11.51 27.64 -13.24
N VAL A 351 -10.30 27.76 -12.74
CA VAL A 351 -9.95 27.60 -11.32
C VAL A 351 -9.24 28.83 -10.76
N THR A 352 -9.32 28.99 -9.44
CA THR A 352 -8.54 29.99 -8.70
C THR A 352 -7.37 29.30 -8.01
N VAL A 353 -6.16 29.82 -8.19
CA VAL A 353 -4.92 29.26 -7.62
C VAL A 353 -4.50 30.04 -6.35
N PRO A 354 -3.93 29.38 -5.31
CA PRO A 354 -3.62 27.95 -5.24
C PRO A 354 -4.87 27.09 -5.07
N CYS A 355 -4.84 25.88 -5.63
CA CYS A 355 -5.91 24.90 -5.49
C CYS A 355 -5.41 23.47 -5.65
N GLU A 356 -6.28 22.53 -5.25
CA GLU A 356 -6.13 21.12 -5.54
C GLU A 356 -7.32 20.65 -6.35
N TYR A 357 -7.06 20.44 -7.63
CA TYR A 357 -8.04 19.94 -8.57
C TYR A 357 -8.10 18.41 -8.48
N VAL A 358 -9.27 17.83 -8.30
CA VAL A 358 -9.45 16.38 -8.22
C VAL A 358 -10.37 15.90 -9.32
N GLY A 359 -9.95 14.85 -10.01
CA GLY A 359 -10.68 14.29 -11.12
C GLY A 359 -10.43 12.81 -11.34
N GLN A 360 -11.02 12.27 -12.39
CA GLN A 360 -10.97 10.86 -12.77
C GLN A 360 -10.79 10.78 -14.29
N PHE A 361 -9.85 9.98 -14.78
CA PHE A 361 -9.74 9.69 -16.22
C PHE A 361 -10.81 8.70 -16.66
N TYR A 362 -12.07 9.12 -16.55
CA TYR A 362 -13.24 8.32 -16.83
C TYR A 362 -14.34 9.19 -17.45
N PRO A 363 -14.96 8.77 -18.57
CA PRO A 363 -14.85 7.45 -19.21
C PRO A 363 -13.57 7.26 -20.06
N GLU A 364 -13.49 6.16 -20.84
CA GLU A 364 -12.42 5.92 -21.81
C GLU A 364 -12.14 7.19 -22.65
N ARG A 365 -10.86 7.52 -22.84
CA ARG A 365 -10.35 8.71 -23.58
C ARG A 365 -10.77 10.06 -22.99
N ASP A 366 -11.14 10.08 -21.72
CA ASP A 366 -11.38 11.33 -21.02
C ASP A 366 -10.14 12.26 -21.01
N ARG A 367 -10.40 13.57 -21.04
CA ARG A 367 -9.40 14.63 -21.15
C ARG A 367 -9.82 15.87 -20.37
N ASP A 368 -9.36 16.01 -19.15
CA ASP A 368 -9.68 17.21 -18.37
C ASP A 368 -8.91 18.44 -18.81
N TRP A 369 -9.64 19.49 -19.19
CA TRP A 369 -9.09 20.82 -19.42
C TRP A 369 -9.37 21.74 -18.23
N VAL A 370 -8.31 22.31 -17.67
CA VAL A 370 -8.35 23.25 -16.53
C VAL A 370 -7.67 24.55 -16.93
N ALA A 371 -8.18 25.71 -16.50
CA ALA A 371 -7.58 27.00 -16.82
C ALA A 371 -7.44 27.91 -15.60
N PHE A 372 -6.35 28.67 -15.55
CA PHE A 372 -6.15 29.74 -14.58
C PHE A 372 -5.42 30.93 -15.22
N ASP A 373 -5.62 32.11 -14.66
CA ASP A 373 -4.93 33.33 -15.11
C ASP A 373 -3.67 33.56 -14.26
N ALA A 374 -2.57 33.93 -14.89
CA ALA A 374 -1.31 34.24 -14.23
C ALA A 374 -0.68 35.50 -14.81
N LYS A 375 0.05 36.23 -13.97
CA LYS A 375 0.81 37.42 -14.39
C LYS A 375 2.24 37.05 -14.78
N GLN A 376 2.81 37.80 -15.71
CA GLN A 376 4.20 37.65 -16.12
C GLN A 376 5.13 37.69 -14.92
N GLY A 377 6.05 36.73 -14.85
CA GLY A 377 7.03 36.57 -13.78
C GLY A 377 6.55 35.76 -12.58
N GLU A 378 5.26 35.46 -12.45
CA GLU A 378 4.79 34.57 -11.39
C GLU A 378 5.24 33.12 -11.65
N VAL A 379 5.61 32.43 -10.58
CA VAL A 379 6.06 31.03 -10.63
C VAL A 379 5.05 30.13 -9.96
N TYR A 380 4.61 29.11 -10.70
CA TYR A 380 3.68 28.09 -10.23
C TYR A 380 4.29 26.69 -10.36
N TRP A 381 4.01 25.85 -9.38
CA TRP A 381 4.22 24.41 -9.47
C TRP A 381 2.89 23.73 -9.75
N ILE A 382 2.90 22.86 -10.76
CA ILE A 382 1.78 22.00 -11.14
C ILE A 382 2.26 20.58 -10.90
N ASN A 383 1.71 19.93 -9.88
CA ASN A 383 2.11 18.60 -9.44
C ASN A 383 0.88 17.69 -9.48
N VAL A 384 0.90 16.67 -10.35
CA VAL A 384 -0.17 15.67 -10.42
C VAL A 384 0.20 14.51 -9.51
N LEU A 385 -0.77 13.96 -8.79
CA LEU A 385 -0.63 12.79 -7.95
C LEU A 385 -1.67 11.77 -8.39
N SER A 386 -1.21 10.57 -8.74
CA SER A 386 -2.02 9.43 -9.14
C SER A 386 -1.41 8.17 -8.54
N GLN A 387 -0.24 7.75 -9.05
CA GLN A 387 0.48 6.59 -8.54
C GLN A 387 0.82 6.75 -7.06
N ARG A 388 1.23 7.95 -6.61
CA ARG A 388 1.47 8.22 -5.19
C ARG A 388 0.22 8.11 -4.30
N LEU A 389 -0.97 8.25 -4.87
CA LEU A 389 -2.25 8.00 -4.18
C LEU A 389 -2.63 6.50 -4.17
N GLY A 390 -1.81 5.64 -4.78
CA GLY A 390 -2.07 4.22 -4.94
C GLY A 390 -3.04 3.89 -6.07
N THR A 391 -3.21 4.80 -7.04
CA THR A 391 -4.04 4.55 -8.24
C THR A 391 -3.16 4.12 -9.41
N ALA A 392 -3.75 3.38 -10.35
CA ALA A 392 -3.04 2.83 -11.50
C ALA A 392 -3.04 3.77 -12.72
N ALA A 393 -3.41 5.05 -12.54
CA ALA A 393 -3.46 5.99 -13.65
C ALA A 393 -2.07 6.52 -13.94
N ASP A 394 -1.80 6.77 -15.22
CA ASP A 394 -0.52 7.24 -15.76
C ASP A 394 -0.76 8.62 -16.42
N PRO A 395 -0.71 9.71 -15.65
CA PRO A 395 -1.18 11.01 -16.12
C PRO A 395 -0.21 11.64 -17.12
N VAL A 396 -0.75 12.22 -18.20
CA VAL A 396 -0.02 13.06 -19.14
C VAL A 396 -0.46 14.51 -18.97
N LEU A 397 0.47 15.35 -18.53
CA LEU A 397 0.30 16.78 -18.35
C LEU A 397 0.70 17.54 -19.62
N MET A 398 -0.18 18.41 -20.12
CA MET A 398 0.14 19.37 -21.17
C MET A 398 -0.28 20.77 -20.74
N ILE A 399 0.58 21.77 -20.96
CA ILE A 399 0.30 23.16 -20.60
C ILE A 399 0.39 24.03 -21.85
N GLU A 400 -0.62 24.87 -22.05
CA GLU A 400 -0.66 25.90 -23.07
C GLU A 400 -0.80 27.28 -22.42
N ARG A 401 -0.20 28.28 -23.07
CA ARG A 401 -0.46 29.68 -22.80
C ARG A 401 -1.38 30.23 -23.88
N VAL A 402 -2.41 30.96 -23.46
CA VAL A 402 -3.38 31.63 -24.31
C VAL A 402 -3.27 33.14 -24.11
N THR A 403 -2.82 33.83 -25.14
CA THR A 403 -2.84 35.31 -25.23
C THR A 403 -3.87 35.75 -26.26
N LYS A 404 -4.28 37.02 -26.28
CA LYS A 404 -5.15 37.57 -27.32
C LYS A 404 -4.38 38.57 -28.18
N ASP A 405 -4.57 38.51 -29.50
CA ASP A 405 -4.04 39.52 -30.41
C ASP A 405 -4.86 40.83 -30.33
N ALA A 406 -4.44 41.87 -31.05
CA ALA A 406 -5.14 43.16 -31.08
C ALA A 406 -6.58 43.09 -31.63
N LYS A 407 -6.94 42.00 -32.31
CA LYS A 407 -8.30 41.73 -32.82
C LYS A 407 -9.12 40.85 -31.87
N GLY A 408 -8.53 40.42 -30.76
CA GLY A 408 -9.17 39.56 -29.76
C GLY A 408 -9.07 38.06 -30.04
N ASN A 409 -8.35 37.62 -31.09
CA ASN A 409 -8.20 36.19 -31.39
C ASN A 409 -7.21 35.53 -30.44
N GLU A 410 -7.53 34.30 -30.02
CA GLU A 410 -6.62 33.49 -29.20
C GLU A 410 -5.35 33.12 -29.97
N GLN A 411 -4.22 33.35 -29.34
CA GLN A 411 -2.89 32.90 -29.76
C GLN A 411 -2.45 31.87 -28.72
N VAL A 412 -2.45 30.60 -29.13
CA VAL A 412 -2.14 29.45 -28.28
C VAL A 412 -0.70 29.01 -28.52
N ARG A 413 0.07 28.88 -27.44
CA ARG A 413 1.42 28.31 -27.48
C ARG A 413 1.51 27.18 -26.46
N MET A 414 1.91 25.98 -26.91
CA MET A 414 2.27 24.91 -25.99
C MET A 414 3.55 25.27 -25.24
N ILE A 415 3.48 25.22 -23.92
CA ILE A 415 4.61 25.45 -23.01
C ILE A 415 5.34 24.13 -22.76
N THR A 416 4.60 23.05 -22.48
CA THR A 416 5.18 21.74 -22.23
C THR A 416 4.15 20.62 -22.45
N LYS A 417 4.66 19.40 -22.62
CA LYS A 417 3.93 18.14 -22.51
C LYS A 417 4.86 17.10 -21.88
N LEU A 418 4.45 16.48 -20.78
CA LEU A 418 5.18 15.41 -20.10
C LEU A 418 4.21 14.39 -19.48
N ASP A 419 4.67 13.15 -19.39
CA ASP A 419 4.06 12.01 -18.70
C ASP A 419 4.68 11.84 -17.32
N ASP A 420 6.00 11.64 -17.26
CA ASP A 420 6.72 11.40 -16.01
C ASP A 420 7.42 12.66 -15.50
N ALA A 421 7.71 12.71 -14.19
CA ALA A 421 8.61 13.70 -13.63
C ALA A 421 10.04 13.55 -14.20
N PRO A 422 10.57 14.54 -14.97
CA PRO A 422 11.80 14.37 -15.75
C PRO A 422 13.12 14.38 -14.93
N TYR A 423 13.07 14.32 -13.59
CA TYR A 423 14.25 14.53 -12.73
C TYR A 423 14.38 13.62 -11.49
N ASP A 424 13.47 12.67 -11.25
CA ASP A 424 13.60 11.77 -10.09
C ASP A 424 14.31 10.44 -10.44
N ARG A 425 14.81 10.29 -11.67
CA ARG A 425 15.66 9.17 -12.09
C ARG A 425 17.13 9.52 -11.81
N PRO A 426 17.79 8.99 -10.76
CA PRO A 426 19.24 9.15 -10.62
C PRO A 426 19.90 8.66 -11.92
N GLY A 427 20.71 9.50 -12.56
CA GLY A 427 21.38 9.23 -13.83
C GLY A 427 22.43 8.11 -13.76
N ASN A 428 22.46 7.35 -12.67
CA ASN A 428 23.27 6.17 -12.49
C ASN A 428 22.30 4.98 -12.50
N ASN A 429 22.60 3.92 -13.25
CA ASN A 429 21.85 2.64 -13.27
C ASN A 429 21.76 1.92 -11.88
N GLN A 430 21.98 2.64 -10.77
CA GLN A 430 21.68 2.20 -9.42
C GLN A 430 20.17 2.32 -9.19
N VAL A 431 19.48 1.19 -9.31
CA VAL A 431 18.16 1.03 -8.73
C VAL A 431 18.35 1.10 -7.21
N ASP A 432 18.05 2.25 -6.62
CA ASP A 432 17.94 2.35 -5.16
C ASP A 432 16.86 1.39 -4.68
N ILE A 433 17.14 0.71 -3.57
CA ILE A 433 16.25 -0.30 -3.01
C ILE A 433 14.93 0.33 -2.55
N VAL A 434 14.99 1.60 -2.15
CA VAL A 434 13.83 2.45 -1.86
C VAL A 434 13.78 3.53 -2.94
N SER A 435 13.07 3.25 -4.03
CA SER A 435 12.86 4.22 -5.10
C SER A 435 11.67 5.12 -4.78
N LEU A 436 11.88 6.43 -4.80
CA LEU A 436 10.82 7.44 -4.72
C LEU A 436 10.35 7.89 -6.12
N GLN A 437 10.82 7.21 -7.17
CA GLN A 437 10.39 7.47 -8.54
C GLN A 437 8.91 7.21 -8.68
N THR A 438 8.27 8.05 -9.49
CA THR A 438 6.87 7.94 -9.79
C THR A 438 6.58 8.40 -11.21
N ASP A 439 5.53 7.84 -11.79
CA ASP A 439 4.98 8.19 -13.10
C ASP A 439 4.03 9.42 -13.00
N ASP A 440 4.08 10.13 -11.87
CA ASP A 440 3.30 11.33 -11.62
C ASP A 440 3.98 12.59 -12.21
N PRO A 441 3.38 13.31 -13.18
CA PRO A 441 4.01 14.48 -13.79
C PRO A 441 4.05 15.69 -12.84
N LYS A 442 5.18 16.42 -12.87
CA LYS A 442 5.32 17.73 -12.21
C LYS A 442 6.02 18.75 -13.11
N TYR A 443 5.58 20.00 -13.06
CA TYR A 443 6.16 21.09 -13.85
C TYR A 443 6.25 22.41 -13.07
N ARG A 444 7.39 23.07 -13.20
CA ARG A 444 7.62 24.44 -12.71
C ARG A 444 7.33 25.43 -13.84
N LEU A 445 6.15 26.05 -13.81
CA LEU A 445 5.73 27.07 -14.75
C LEU A 445 6.24 28.45 -14.30
N VAL A 446 7.09 29.08 -15.11
CA VAL A 446 7.32 30.53 -15.03
C VAL A 446 6.38 31.17 -16.04
N ALA A 447 5.41 31.95 -15.56
CA ALA A 447 4.50 32.67 -16.45
C ALA A 447 5.28 33.71 -17.26
N ASP A 448 5.37 33.53 -18.57
CA ASP A 448 6.19 34.38 -19.45
C ASP A 448 5.40 35.57 -20.03
N ALA A 449 4.09 35.64 -19.76
CA ALA A 449 3.20 36.74 -20.08
C ALA A 449 1.99 36.78 -19.12
N ASP A 450 1.34 37.94 -19.02
CA ASP A 450 -0.02 38.10 -18.49
C ASP A 450 -0.99 37.36 -19.41
N ALA A 451 -1.41 36.16 -19.01
CA ALA A 451 -2.12 35.24 -19.88
C ALA A 451 -2.99 34.26 -19.10
N THR A 452 -3.91 33.61 -19.81
CA THR A 452 -4.57 32.40 -19.33
C THR A 452 -3.69 31.21 -19.67
N TYR A 453 -3.45 30.33 -18.70
CA TYR A 453 -2.77 29.06 -18.91
C TYR A 453 -3.80 27.94 -18.85
N ARG A 454 -3.84 27.10 -19.90
CA ARG A 454 -4.69 25.91 -19.98
C ARG A 454 -3.83 24.68 -19.72
N ILE A 455 -4.31 23.83 -18.83
CA ILE A 455 -3.76 22.53 -18.52
C ILE A 455 -4.68 21.48 -19.13
N ARG A 456 -4.12 20.50 -19.83
CA ARG A 456 -4.83 19.28 -20.23
C ARG A 456 -4.22 18.11 -19.48
N LEU A 457 -5.06 17.33 -18.82
CA LEU A 457 -4.72 16.04 -18.25
C LEU A 457 -5.36 14.92 -19.10
N SER A 458 -4.73 13.76 -19.10
CA SER A 458 -5.27 12.53 -19.71
C SER A 458 -4.47 11.34 -19.20
N ASP A 459 -5.06 10.16 -19.14
CA ASP A 459 -4.30 8.91 -18.95
C ASP A 459 -3.49 8.56 -20.21
N LEU A 460 -2.22 8.16 -20.06
CA LEU A 460 -1.30 7.80 -21.15
C LEU A 460 -1.88 6.71 -22.05
N TYR A 461 -2.56 5.74 -21.44
CA TYR A 461 -3.19 4.62 -22.13
C TYR A 461 -4.63 4.92 -22.53
N ASN A 462 -5.19 6.08 -22.17
CA ASN A 462 -6.57 6.52 -22.39
C ASN A 462 -7.63 5.62 -21.75
N ASN A 463 -7.30 4.91 -20.67
CA ASN A 463 -8.22 4.05 -19.92
C ASN A 463 -9.08 3.09 -20.79
N PRO A 464 -8.48 2.17 -21.56
CA PRO A 464 -9.22 1.28 -22.46
C PRO A 464 -10.12 0.28 -21.70
N ALA A 465 -9.85 0.08 -20.41
CA ALA A 465 -10.67 -0.74 -19.52
C ALA A 465 -11.92 -0.01 -19.02
N ASN A 466 -12.04 1.30 -19.29
CA ASN A 466 -13.07 2.19 -18.77
C ASN A 466 -13.20 2.04 -17.24
N ASP A 467 -12.06 2.00 -16.55
CA ASP A 467 -11.96 1.79 -15.11
C ASP A 467 -12.17 3.12 -14.38
N PRO A 468 -13.23 3.28 -13.57
CA PRO A 468 -13.50 4.52 -12.86
C PRO A 468 -12.51 4.78 -11.71
N ARG A 469 -11.62 3.84 -11.38
CA ARG A 469 -10.64 3.98 -10.29
C ARG A 469 -9.43 4.85 -10.64
N LEU A 470 -9.32 5.31 -11.89
CA LEU A 470 -8.22 6.17 -12.35
C LEU A 470 -8.37 7.62 -11.86
N VAL A 471 -8.40 7.78 -10.54
CA VAL A 471 -8.52 9.07 -9.83
C VAL A 471 -7.16 9.75 -9.76
N TYR A 472 -7.14 11.07 -9.92
CA TYR A 472 -5.95 11.91 -9.72
C TYR A 472 -6.24 13.15 -8.87
N ARG A 473 -5.16 13.76 -8.37
CA ARG A 473 -5.13 15.06 -7.69
C ARG A 473 -4.07 15.93 -8.34
N MET A 474 -4.41 17.09 -8.87
CA MET A 474 -3.47 18.09 -9.37
C MET A 474 -3.38 19.27 -8.40
N VAL A 475 -2.21 19.50 -7.83
CA VAL A 475 -1.90 20.65 -7.00
C VAL A 475 -1.33 21.75 -7.87
N ILE A 476 -1.99 22.93 -7.88
CA ILE A 476 -1.46 24.15 -8.50
C ILE A 476 -1.19 25.16 -7.39
N GLN A 477 0.08 25.50 -7.19
CA GLN A 477 0.47 26.42 -6.13
C GLN A 477 1.61 27.35 -6.56
N LYS A 478 1.76 28.48 -5.85
CA LYS A 478 2.95 29.32 -6.01
C LYS A 478 4.19 28.58 -5.51
N GLU A 479 5.35 29.00 -5.99
CA GLU A 479 6.64 28.50 -5.49
C GLU A 479 6.73 28.63 -3.97
N SER A 480 6.78 27.48 -3.29
CA SER A 480 6.87 27.34 -1.84
C SER A 480 7.90 26.24 -1.55
N PRO A 481 9.20 26.59 -1.55
CA PRO A 481 10.28 25.63 -1.38
C PRO A 481 10.09 24.71 -0.19
N ASP A 482 10.13 23.39 -0.43
CA ASP A 482 10.01 22.35 0.60
C ASP A 482 10.85 21.12 0.24
N PHE A 483 10.94 20.13 1.13
CA PHE A 483 11.61 18.87 0.85
C PHE A 483 11.01 17.72 1.66
N GLN A 484 11.22 16.49 1.18
CA GLN A 484 10.86 15.28 1.89
C GLN A 484 12.09 14.41 2.09
N LEU A 485 12.18 13.83 3.29
CA LEU A 485 13.29 12.98 3.69
C LEU A 485 12.78 11.56 3.97
N VAL A 486 13.36 10.57 3.31
CA VAL A 486 13.13 9.15 3.61
C VAL A 486 14.42 8.55 4.15
N ALA A 487 14.36 8.03 5.38
CA ALA A 487 15.48 7.37 6.03
C ALA A 487 15.28 5.85 6.04
N TYR A 488 16.29 5.11 5.61
CA TYR A 488 16.24 3.64 5.58
C TYR A 488 17.61 3.03 5.81
N VAL A 489 17.64 1.79 6.28
CA VAL A 489 18.87 0.98 6.28
C VAL A 489 18.90 0.20 4.98
N GLU A 490 20.00 0.32 4.25
CA GLU A 490 20.16 -0.37 2.98
C GLU A 490 20.17 -1.90 3.19
N PRO A 491 19.26 -2.64 2.54
CA PRO A 491 19.30 -4.09 2.58
C PRO A 491 20.57 -4.63 1.92
N GLU A 492 21.16 -5.63 2.55
CA GLU A 492 22.33 -6.29 2.00
C GLU A 492 21.95 -7.29 0.92
N LYS A 493 22.85 -7.53 -0.05
CA LYS A 493 22.67 -8.59 -1.04
C LYS A 493 23.47 -9.83 -0.64
N ASP A 494 22.86 -11.00 -0.81
CA ASP A 494 23.55 -12.28 -0.66
C ASP A 494 24.49 -12.56 -1.86
N ALA A 495 25.25 -13.66 -1.78
CA ALA A 495 26.17 -14.06 -2.85
C ALA A 495 25.48 -14.37 -4.19
N ARG A 496 24.15 -14.53 -4.21
CA ARG A 496 23.31 -14.73 -5.40
C ARG A 496 22.63 -13.43 -5.83
N ASN A 497 23.08 -12.28 -5.31
CA ASN A 497 22.54 -10.96 -5.59
C ASN A 497 21.07 -10.79 -5.14
N GLN A 498 20.58 -11.62 -4.21
CA GLN A 498 19.24 -11.52 -3.62
C GLN A 498 19.27 -10.61 -2.40
N MET A 499 18.30 -9.71 -2.27
CA MET A 499 18.16 -8.86 -1.10
C MET A 499 17.89 -9.69 0.15
N LYS A 500 18.65 -9.44 1.21
CA LYS A 500 18.42 -9.95 2.55
C LYS A 500 17.62 -8.94 3.36
N PRO A 501 16.53 -9.36 4.01
CA PRO A 501 15.86 -8.54 5.02
C PRO A 501 16.87 -8.01 6.04
N THR A 502 16.82 -6.71 6.33
CA THR A 502 17.81 -6.03 7.17
C THR A 502 17.13 -5.23 8.28
N ALA A 503 17.83 -5.05 9.40
CA ALA A 503 17.42 -4.21 10.51
C ALA A 503 18.51 -3.21 10.86
N CYS A 504 18.13 -2.08 11.47
CA CYS A 504 19.10 -1.14 12.02
C CYS A 504 19.66 -1.69 13.33
N VAL A 505 20.88 -2.23 13.31
CA VAL A 505 21.55 -2.78 14.51
C VAL A 505 22.92 -2.13 14.68
N VAL A 506 23.08 -1.36 15.76
CA VAL A 506 24.36 -0.76 16.14
C VAL A 506 24.98 -1.59 17.26
N ARG A 507 26.10 -2.27 16.97
CA ARG A 507 26.86 -3.03 17.97
C ARG A 507 27.76 -2.11 18.80
N ARG A 508 28.12 -2.52 20.02
CA ARG A 508 29.07 -1.79 20.86
C ARG A 508 30.40 -1.58 20.11
N GLY A 509 30.81 -0.32 19.98
CA GLY A 509 32.01 0.07 19.22
C GLY A 509 31.87 0.00 17.70
N GLY A 510 30.69 -0.39 17.18
CA GLY A 510 30.39 -0.44 15.77
C GLY A 510 29.67 0.81 15.27
N THR A 511 29.40 0.84 13.97
CA THR A 511 28.67 1.92 13.29
C THR A 511 27.75 1.31 12.25
N GLN A 512 26.54 1.87 12.13
CA GLN A 512 25.57 1.50 11.09
C GLN A 512 25.25 2.74 10.27
N ALA A 513 25.30 2.61 8.95
CA ALA A 513 24.84 3.68 8.06
C ALA A 513 23.31 3.64 7.95
N VAL A 514 22.70 4.82 8.00
CA VAL A 514 21.32 5.07 7.61
C VAL A 514 21.38 5.89 6.32
N LYS A 515 20.81 5.37 5.25
CA LYS A 515 20.69 6.09 3.99
C LYS A 515 19.53 7.07 4.07
N LEU A 516 19.72 8.20 3.40
CA LEU A 516 18.76 9.30 3.37
C LEU A 516 18.50 9.64 1.89
N ASN A 517 17.23 9.54 1.49
CA ASN A 517 16.76 10.06 0.20
C ASN A 517 16.09 11.42 0.44
N LEU A 518 16.64 12.47 -0.16
CA LEU A 518 16.09 13.82 -0.12
C LEU A 518 15.36 14.12 -1.44
N ALA A 519 14.04 14.19 -1.39
CA ALA A 519 13.22 14.67 -2.49
C ALA A 519 12.99 16.17 -2.32
N ARG A 520 13.74 16.98 -3.08
CA ARG A 520 13.55 18.45 -3.12
C ARG A 520 12.25 18.77 -3.84
N GLN A 521 11.44 19.64 -3.25
CA GLN A 521 10.11 19.99 -3.76
C GLN A 521 9.99 21.49 -4.01
N TYR A 522 9.13 21.83 -4.96
CA TYR A 522 8.62 23.20 -5.13
C TYR A 522 9.69 24.29 -5.19
N GLY A 523 10.84 24.00 -5.81
CA GLY A 523 11.93 24.95 -6.03
C GLY A 523 12.99 24.98 -4.92
N PHE A 524 12.93 24.09 -3.93
CA PHE A 524 13.91 24.04 -2.85
C PHE A 524 15.30 23.65 -3.33
N ASN A 525 16.24 24.59 -3.21
CA ASN A 525 17.66 24.44 -3.56
C ASN A 525 18.59 24.83 -2.40
N GLY A 526 18.04 25.01 -1.19
CA GLY A 526 18.82 25.33 0.00
C GLY A 526 19.54 24.11 0.58
N GLU A 527 20.41 24.37 1.53
CA GLU A 527 21.06 23.31 2.31
C GLU A 527 20.05 22.65 3.26
N VAL A 528 20.17 21.32 3.44
CA VAL A 528 19.39 20.58 4.44
C VAL A 528 20.35 19.95 5.44
N GLU A 529 20.29 20.42 6.69
CA GLU A 529 20.98 19.80 7.81
C GLU A 529 20.05 18.77 8.47
N VAL A 530 20.53 17.53 8.59
CA VAL A 530 19.82 16.42 9.23
C VAL A 530 20.51 16.05 10.53
N ARG A 531 19.77 16.10 11.63
CA ARG A 531 20.20 15.67 12.96
C ARG A 531 19.33 14.53 13.46
N VAL A 532 19.90 13.67 14.30
CA VAL A 532 19.18 12.57 14.94
C VAL A 532 19.08 12.84 16.43
N GLU A 533 17.84 12.95 16.92
CA GLU A 533 17.52 13.16 18.33
C GLU A 533 17.03 11.87 19.00
N GLY A 534 16.98 11.85 20.33
CA GLY A 534 16.43 10.71 21.08
C GLY A 534 17.26 9.43 21.01
N LEU A 535 18.55 9.52 20.65
CA LEU A 535 19.44 8.36 20.57
C LEU A 535 19.61 7.68 21.95
N PRO A 536 19.71 6.34 21.99
CA PRO A 536 20.03 5.62 23.22
C PRO A 536 21.34 6.09 23.85
N LYS A 537 21.43 6.00 25.18
CA LYS A 537 22.65 6.37 25.93
C LYS A 537 23.88 5.66 25.35
N GLY A 538 24.90 6.44 24.97
CA GLY A 538 26.16 5.95 24.42
C GLY A 538 26.17 5.75 22.90
N VAL A 539 25.05 6.03 22.21
CA VAL A 539 24.97 6.08 20.75
C VAL A 539 25.06 7.54 20.30
N THR A 540 25.91 7.81 19.31
CA THR A 540 26.06 9.13 18.71
C THR A 540 25.84 9.03 17.20
N CYS A 541 25.26 10.08 16.61
CA CYS A 541 25.16 10.23 15.17
C CYS A 541 25.69 11.61 14.79
N THR A 542 26.52 11.67 13.76
CA THR A 542 27.08 12.95 13.25
C THR A 542 26.07 13.75 12.43
N GLY A 543 24.92 13.18 12.09
CA GLY A 543 23.97 13.79 11.16
C GLY A 543 24.43 13.69 9.71
N ALA A 544 23.80 14.47 8.83
CA ALA A 544 24.16 14.63 7.43
C ALA A 544 23.83 16.04 6.95
N GLU A 545 24.50 16.50 5.91
CA GLU A 545 24.22 17.76 5.22
C GLU A 545 24.01 17.49 3.73
N PHE A 546 22.96 18.08 3.16
CA PHE A 546 22.71 18.06 1.72
C PHE A 546 22.90 19.47 1.15
N GLY A 547 23.88 19.62 0.26
CA GLY A 547 24.10 20.83 -0.54
C GLY A 547 23.23 20.92 -1.78
#